data_AF-A0A957LS96-F1
#
_entry.id   AF-A0A957LS96-F1
#
_cell.length_a   1.000
_cell.length_b   1.000
_cell.length_c   1.000
_cell.angle_alpha   90.00
_cell.angle_beta   90.00
_cell.angle_gamma   90.00
#
_symmetry.space_group_name_H-M   'P 1'
#
loop_
_entity.id
_entity.type
_entity.pdbx_description
1 polymer ?
#
loop_
_entity_poly.entity_id
_entity_poly.type
_entity_poly.pdbx_seq_one_letter_code
_entity_poly.pdbx_strand_id
1 'polypeptide(L)'
;MMSASKFVVERLKAHLQVASDRDLLRALHIDVYDMRGIDYKSGIGARYIGPPELGIPADWHGDFFLLFNYHEQIVENSFGPSHAMGDPCLAEFATIEELARFPWPQPDWFDYSTLRAQLEPWSNFAIAATGCSVFQHPTLFRGIERLLLEMGTKPEIAEFIMDRVTDFYYGYFERVFAEVGDLIDIFRIADDIGAQNNLFISPKMLDRF
;
A
#
# COMPACT_ATOMS: atom_id res chain seq x y z
N MET A 1 7.06 5.68 -10.08
CA MET A 1 6.34 4.67 -10.87
C MET A 1 4.98 5.25 -11.27
N MET A 2 4.40 4.85 -12.41
CA MET A 2 3.02 5.21 -12.70
C MET A 2 2.07 4.23 -12.03
N SER A 3 0.96 4.72 -11.44
CA SER A 3 -0.07 3.90 -10.78
C SER A 3 -0.87 2.97 -11.72
N ALA A 4 -0.37 2.76 -12.94
CA ALA A 4 -0.99 1.92 -13.95
C ALA A 4 -0.35 0.53 -13.96
N SER A 5 -1.12 -0.49 -14.36
CA SER A 5 -0.60 -1.85 -14.47
C SER A 5 0.58 -1.92 -15.44
N LYS A 6 1.50 -2.88 -15.23
CA LYS A 6 2.62 -3.13 -16.13
C LYS A 6 2.16 -3.30 -17.59
N PHE A 7 1.01 -3.94 -17.79
CA PHE A 7 0.38 -4.07 -19.11
C PHE A 7 0.11 -2.71 -19.77
N VAL A 8 -0.45 -1.75 -19.03
CA VAL A 8 -0.72 -0.39 -19.53
C VAL A 8 0.59 0.38 -19.75
N VAL A 9 1.52 0.33 -18.79
CA VAL A 9 2.80 1.03 -18.87
C VAL A 9 3.58 0.61 -20.12
N GLU A 10 3.70 -0.68 -20.40
CA GLU A 10 4.44 -1.18 -21.56
C GLU A 10 3.78 -0.78 -22.89
N ARG A 11 2.44 -0.73 -22.95
CA ARG A 11 1.72 -0.24 -24.13
C ARG A 11 1.94 1.26 -24.36
N LEU A 12 1.96 2.07 -23.29
CA LEU A 12 2.27 3.49 -23.39
C LEU A 12 3.70 3.73 -23.84
N LYS A 13 4.68 2.97 -23.31
CA LYS A 13 6.07 3.00 -23.77
C LYS A 13 6.18 2.72 -25.26
N ALA A 14 5.54 1.65 -25.73
CA ALA A 14 5.54 1.28 -27.14
C ALA A 14 4.89 2.36 -28.03
N HIS A 15 3.76 2.93 -27.59
CA HIS A 15 3.05 3.96 -28.33
C HIS A 15 3.84 5.27 -28.46
N LEU A 16 4.46 5.71 -27.37
CA LEU A 16 5.25 6.94 -27.31
C LEU A 16 6.73 6.74 -27.71
N GLN A 17 7.10 5.50 -28.06
CA GLN A 17 8.45 5.11 -28.50
C GLN A 17 9.55 5.46 -27.48
N VAL A 18 9.26 5.24 -26.19
CA VAL A 18 10.19 5.46 -25.08
C VAL A 18 10.56 4.14 -24.41
N ALA A 19 11.79 4.04 -23.90
CA ALA A 19 12.33 2.78 -23.35
C ALA A 19 12.25 2.69 -21.82
N SER A 20 12.27 3.82 -21.12
CA SER A 20 12.33 3.87 -19.66
C SER A 20 11.08 4.50 -19.05
N ASP A 21 10.78 4.17 -17.79
CA ASP A 21 9.72 4.82 -17.02
C ASP A 21 9.95 6.33 -16.92
N ARG A 22 11.22 6.76 -16.82
CA ARG A 22 11.60 8.18 -16.76
C ARG A 22 11.28 8.92 -18.04
N ASP A 23 11.61 8.33 -19.19
CA ASP A 23 11.30 8.92 -20.49
C ASP A 23 9.79 8.95 -20.73
N LEU A 24 9.07 7.95 -20.22
CA LEU A 24 7.62 7.93 -20.27
C LEU A 24 6.98 9.04 -19.43
N LEU A 25 7.42 9.25 -18.19
CA LEU A 25 6.93 10.38 -17.38
C LEU A 25 7.18 11.72 -18.09
N ARG A 26 8.35 11.91 -18.71
CA ARG A 26 8.66 13.12 -19.49
C ARG A 26 7.77 13.28 -20.72
N ALA A 27 7.57 12.21 -21.49
CA ALA A 27 6.71 12.22 -22.67
C ALA A 27 5.25 12.52 -22.33
N LEU A 28 4.81 12.15 -21.13
CA LEU A 28 3.48 12.45 -20.59
C LEU A 28 3.40 13.78 -19.85
N HIS A 29 4.50 14.54 -19.77
CA HIS A 29 4.59 15.79 -19.01
C HIS A 29 4.18 15.63 -17.52
N ILE A 30 4.65 14.54 -16.90
CA ILE A 30 4.43 14.27 -15.47
C ILE A 30 5.66 14.70 -14.69
N ASP A 31 5.49 15.64 -13.76
CA ASP A 31 6.56 16.19 -12.93
C ASP A 31 6.68 15.50 -11.56
N VAL A 32 5.78 14.57 -11.24
CA VAL A 32 5.75 13.85 -9.96
C VAL A 32 6.17 12.41 -10.14
N TYR A 33 7.15 11.95 -9.35
CA TYR A 33 7.49 10.55 -9.21
C TYR A 33 6.90 10.00 -7.91
N ASP A 34 5.81 9.24 -8.03
CA ASP A 34 5.24 8.50 -6.89
C ASP A 34 6.06 7.23 -6.66
N MET A 35 6.73 7.13 -5.52
CA MET A 35 7.57 5.98 -5.19
C MET A 35 6.72 4.74 -4.95
N ARG A 36 5.46 4.88 -4.47
CA ARG A 36 4.54 3.78 -4.06
C ARG A 36 5.23 2.60 -3.40
N GLY A 37 6.27 2.89 -2.61
CA GLY A 37 7.25 1.91 -2.16
C GLY A 37 6.73 0.85 -1.20
N ILE A 38 5.55 1.07 -0.65
CA ILE A 38 4.91 0.14 0.26
C ILE A 38 3.75 -0.61 -0.37
N ASP A 39 2.97 0.04 -1.24
CA ASP A 39 1.65 -0.43 -1.72
C ASP A 39 1.70 -1.11 -3.10
N TYR A 40 2.58 -0.66 -4.01
CA TYR A 40 2.63 -1.18 -5.36
C TYR A 40 3.86 -2.05 -5.64
N LYS A 41 3.63 -3.25 -6.22
CA LYS A 41 4.60 -4.36 -6.44
C LYS A 41 5.83 -4.06 -7.31
N SER A 42 6.02 -2.80 -7.68
CA SER A 42 7.18 -2.34 -8.46
C SER A 42 7.63 -0.92 -8.08
N GLY A 43 7.13 -0.42 -6.95
CA GLY A 43 7.56 0.85 -6.37
C GLY A 43 8.98 0.79 -5.78
N ILE A 44 9.50 1.95 -5.41
CA ILE A 44 10.77 2.05 -4.68
C ILE A 44 10.46 1.96 -3.18
N GLY A 45 10.71 0.79 -2.61
CA GLY A 45 10.51 0.49 -1.19
C GLY A 45 11.82 0.20 -0.46
N ALA A 46 11.73 0.17 0.87
CA ALA A 46 12.82 -0.32 1.71
C ALA A 46 13.01 -1.82 1.45
N ARG A 47 14.25 -2.30 1.55
CA ARG A 47 14.56 -3.70 1.25
C ARG A 47 14.04 -4.59 2.39
N TYR A 48 13.26 -5.61 2.07
CA TYR A 48 12.81 -6.57 3.08
C TYR A 48 13.98 -7.40 3.64
N ILE A 49 14.07 -7.47 4.97
CA ILE A 49 15.03 -8.25 5.76
C ILE A 49 14.33 -9.01 6.91
N GLY A 50 13.01 -9.10 6.86
CA GLY A 50 12.20 -9.75 7.88
C GLY A 50 12.27 -11.28 7.89
N PRO A 51 11.39 -11.94 8.65
CA PRO A 51 11.40 -13.38 8.83
C PRO A 51 11.23 -14.13 7.49
N PRO A 52 12.14 -15.07 7.14
CA PRO A 52 12.06 -15.83 5.88
C PRO A 52 10.89 -16.83 5.84
N GLU A 53 10.40 -17.29 6.99
CA GLU A 53 9.28 -18.24 7.10
C GLU A 53 7.95 -17.67 6.59
N LEU A 54 7.85 -16.34 6.43
CA LEU A 54 6.68 -15.68 5.86
C LEU A 54 6.62 -15.79 4.33
N GLY A 55 7.66 -16.34 3.69
CA GLY A 55 7.67 -16.57 2.24
C GLY A 55 7.71 -15.29 1.39
N ILE A 56 8.06 -14.14 2.00
CA ILE A 56 8.25 -12.87 1.30
C ILE A 56 9.48 -12.99 0.39
N PRO A 57 9.36 -12.69 -0.91
CA PRO A 57 10.50 -12.74 -1.84
C PRO A 57 11.64 -11.81 -1.42
N ALA A 58 12.88 -12.23 -1.66
CA ALA A 58 14.05 -11.41 -1.37
C ALA A 58 14.12 -10.12 -2.22
N ASP A 59 13.46 -10.13 -3.38
CA ASP A 59 13.24 -9.00 -4.28
C ASP A 59 11.85 -8.38 -4.09
N TRP A 60 11.33 -8.38 -2.85
CA TRP A 60 10.10 -7.66 -2.54
C TRP A 60 10.26 -6.16 -2.82
N HIS A 61 9.32 -5.60 -3.59
CA HIS A 61 9.30 -4.19 -4.01
C HIS A 61 7.92 -3.58 -3.78
N GLY A 62 7.52 -3.41 -2.51
CA GLY A 62 6.32 -2.64 -2.17
C GLY A 62 5.00 -3.38 -2.35
N ASP A 63 4.94 -4.70 -2.17
CA ASP A 63 3.66 -5.42 -2.09
C ASP A 63 3.16 -5.46 -0.64
N PHE A 64 2.48 -4.41 -0.20
CA PHE A 64 1.94 -4.28 1.17
C PHE A 64 1.05 -5.47 1.52
N PHE A 65 0.18 -5.85 0.59
CA PHE A 65 -0.79 -6.91 0.74
C PHE A 65 -0.14 -8.24 1.12
N LEU A 66 0.99 -8.57 0.47
CA LEU A 66 1.73 -9.80 0.75
C LEU A 66 2.26 -9.85 2.19
N LEU A 67 2.63 -8.70 2.78
CA LEU A 67 3.08 -8.64 4.17
C LEU A 67 1.99 -9.09 5.16
N PHE A 68 0.72 -8.84 4.80
CA PHE A 68 -0.46 -9.28 5.56
C PHE A 68 -1.01 -10.62 5.07
N ASN A 69 -0.25 -11.37 4.25
CA ASN A 69 -0.69 -12.61 3.61
C ASN A 69 -2.03 -12.46 2.85
N TYR A 70 -2.28 -11.26 2.31
CA TYR A 70 -3.42 -10.97 1.44
C TYR A 70 -2.99 -11.12 -0.02
N HIS A 71 -3.79 -11.83 -0.80
CA HIS A 71 -3.46 -12.15 -2.20
C HIS A 71 -4.55 -11.64 -3.11
N GLU A 72 -4.26 -10.57 -3.84
CA GLU A 72 -5.15 -10.08 -4.89
C GLU A 72 -5.36 -11.13 -6.00
N GLN A 73 -6.51 -11.05 -6.66
CA GLN A 73 -6.81 -11.87 -7.82
C GLN A 73 -6.53 -11.10 -9.10
N ILE A 74 -6.02 -11.76 -10.13
CA ILE A 74 -5.91 -11.17 -11.47
C ILE A 74 -7.15 -11.58 -12.26
N VAL A 75 -7.91 -10.59 -12.71
CA VAL A 75 -9.10 -10.77 -13.55
C VAL A 75 -8.82 -10.23 -14.94
N GLU A 76 -9.04 -11.07 -15.95
CA GLU A 76 -8.96 -10.69 -17.36
C GLU A 76 -10.25 -9.97 -17.78
N ASN A 77 -10.10 -8.81 -18.42
CA ASN A 77 -11.22 -8.07 -19.00
C ASN A 77 -10.87 -7.54 -20.42
N SER A 78 -11.85 -6.92 -21.10
CA SER A 78 -11.69 -6.43 -22.48
C SER A 78 -10.56 -5.39 -22.66
N PHE A 79 -10.05 -4.81 -21.57
CA PHE A 79 -8.99 -3.80 -21.56
C PHE A 79 -7.66 -4.34 -21.02
N GLY A 80 -7.58 -5.63 -20.70
CA GLY A 80 -6.39 -6.32 -20.19
C GLY A 80 -6.56 -6.83 -18.75
N PRO A 81 -5.49 -7.38 -18.17
CA PRO A 81 -5.52 -7.88 -16.79
C PRO A 81 -5.64 -6.73 -15.79
N SER A 82 -6.52 -6.90 -14.82
CA SER A 82 -6.72 -5.99 -13.68
C SER A 82 -6.61 -6.75 -12.36
N HIS A 83 -6.08 -6.07 -11.34
CA HIS A 83 -6.11 -6.57 -9.98
C HIS A 83 -7.53 -6.43 -9.42
N ALA A 84 -8.00 -7.47 -8.75
CA ALA A 84 -9.26 -7.53 -8.05
C ALA A 84 -9.01 -7.94 -6.60
N MET A 85 -9.96 -7.58 -5.72
CA MET A 85 -9.92 -7.97 -4.32
C MET A 85 -9.83 -9.50 -4.20
N GLY A 86 -8.89 -9.96 -3.38
CA GLY A 86 -8.80 -11.34 -2.94
C GLY A 86 -9.60 -11.63 -1.68
N ASP A 87 -9.45 -12.87 -1.21
CA ASP A 87 -10.13 -13.32 0.01
C ASP A 87 -9.52 -12.66 1.26
N PRO A 88 -10.33 -12.19 2.22
CA PRO A 88 -9.81 -11.52 3.41
C PRO A 88 -8.97 -12.47 4.29
N CYS A 89 -7.72 -12.08 4.56
CA CYS A 89 -6.76 -12.89 5.33
C CYS A 89 -7.03 -12.91 6.85
N LEU A 90 -7.88 -12.00 7.34
CA LEU A 90 -8.27 -11.88 8.75
C LEU A 90 -9.72 -12.28 9.01
N ALA A 91 -10.44 -12.84 8.02
CA ALA A 91 -11.85 -13.19 8.18
C ALA A 91 -12.09 -14.15 9.36
N GLU A 92 -11.31 -15.22 9.49
CA GLU A 92 -11.64 -16.30 10.45
C GLU A 92 -11.32 -15.97 11.92
N PHE A 93 -10.58 -14.90 12.21
CA PHE A 93 -10.16 -14.56 13.57
C PHE A 93 -11.33 -13.95 14.36
N ALA A 94 -11.78 -14.61 15.41
CA ALA A 94 -12.99 -14.23 16.16
C ALA A 94 -12.70 -13.31 17.36
N THR A 95 -11.50 -13.36 17.93
CA THR A 95 -11.13 -12.59 19.13
C THR A 95 -9.83 -11.79 18.96
N ILE A 96 -9.61 -10.83 19.85
CA ILE A 96 -8.36 -10.06 19.90
C ILE A 96 -7.17 -10.98 20.20
N GLU A 97 -7.33 -12.00 21.05
CA GLU A 97 -6.27 -12.96 21.37
C GLU A 97 -5.83 -13.78 20.17
N GLU A 98 -6.78 -14.14 19.29
CA GLU A 98 -6.48 -14.81 18.03
C GLU A 98 -5.81 -13.85 17.06
N LEU A 99 -6.35 -12.63 16.89
CA LEU A 99 -5.76 -11.59 16.05
C LEU A 99 -4.34 -11.23 16.51
N ALA A 100 -4.06 -11.20 17.81
CA ALA A 100 -2.76 -10.88 18.36
C ALA A 100 -1.67 -11.91 18.00
N ARG A 101 -2.05 -13.12 17.59
CA ARG A 101 -1.13 -14.17 17.13
C ARG A 101 -0.83 -14.09 15.63
N PHE A 102 -1.60 -13.30 14.88
CA PHE A 102 -1.32 -13.05 13.48
C PHE A 102 0.09 -12.44 13.33
N PRO A 103 0.88 -12.82 12.31
CA PRO A 103 2.22 -12.29 12.09
C PRO A 103 2.14 -10.86 11.52
N TRP A 104 1.70 -9.91 12.34
CA TRP A 104 1.56 -8.50 11.96
C TRP A 104 2.89 -7.92 11.47
N PRO A 105 2.93 -7.28 10.29
CA PRO A 105 4.12 -6.64 9.78
C PRO A 105 4.75 -5.66 10.75
N GLN A 106 6.08 -5.68 10.80
CA GLN A 106 6.86 -4.79 11.66
C GLN A 106 7.76 -3.90 10.81
N PRO A 107 7.88 -2.60 11.14
CA PRO A 107 8.81 -1.69 10.47
C PRO A 107 10.27 -2.14 10.51
N ASP A 108 10.67 -2.93 11.52
CA ASP A 108 12.04 -3.43 11.66
C ASP A 108 12.36 -4.60 10.70
N TRP A 109 11.39 -5.05 9.91
CA TRP A 109 11.60 -6.04 8.84
C TRP A 109 12.19 -5.43 7.58
N PHE A 110 12.64 -4.17 7.60
CA PHE A 110 13.11 -3.46 6.44
C PHE A 110 14.44 -2.75 6.70
N ASP A 111 15.31 -2.82 5.69
CA ASP A 111 16.51 -2.02 5.58
C ASP A 111 16.23 -0.80 4.70
N TYR A 112 16.17 0.36 5.36
CA TYR A 112 15.83 1.64 4.73
C TYR A 112 17.01 2.28 4.02
N SER A 113 18.26 1.90 4.35
CA SER A 113 19.48 2.53 3.83
C SER A 113 19.64 2.44 2.30
N THR A 114 18.88 1.54 1.67
CA THR A 114 18.86 1.38 0.21
C THR A 114 18.00 2.43 -0.49
N LEU A 115 17.13 3.16 0.22
CA LEU A 115 16.15 4.07 -0.37
C LEU A 115 16.82 5.25 -1.09
N ARG A 116 17.85 5.84 -0.48
CA ARG A 116 18.51 7.02 -1.04
C ARG A 116 19.05 6.78 -2.44
N ALA A 117 19.86 5.73 -2.61
CA ALA A 117 20.43 5.37 -3.90
C ALA A 117 19.36 5.03 -4.96
N GLN A 118 18.20 4.51 -4.53
CA GLN A 118 17.08 4.23 -5.43
C GLN A 118 16.34 5.51 -5.85
N LEU A 119 16.22 6.50 -4.97
CA LEU A 119 15.47 7.75 -5.21
C LEU A 119 16.30 8.85 -5.89
N GLU A 120 17.62 8.90 -5.67
CA GLU A 120 18.52 9.89 -6.28
C GLU A 120 18.34 10.06 -7.81
N PRO A 121 18.19 8.99 -8.62
CA PRO A 121 17.92 9.10 -10.06
C PRO A 121 16.64 9.86 -10.43
N TRP A 122 15.72 10.02 -9.47
CA TRP A 122 14.41 10.66 -9.62
C TRP A 122 14.36 12.07 -9.03
N SER A 123 15.46 12.57 -8.46
CA SER A 123 15.57 13.92 -7.84
C SER A 123 15.23 15.11 -8.76
N ASN A 124 15.04 14.87 -10.07
CA ASN A 124 14.55 15.88 -11.02
C ASN A 124 13.02 15.93 -11.15
N PHE A 125 12.30 15.15 -10.36
CA PHE A 125 10.85 15.15 -10.21
C PHE A 125 10.51 15.52 -8.77
N ALA A 126 9.29 16.00 -8.52
CA ALA A 126 8.76 16.02 -7.17
C ALA A 126 8.50 14.58 -6.71
N ILE A 127 9.16 14.12 -5.65
CA ILE A 127 9.02 12.75 -5.17
C ILE A 127 7.86 12.69 -4.19
N ALA A 128 6.91 11.79 -4.47
CA ALA A 128 5.78 11.52 -3.60
C ALA A 128 5.94 10.18 -2.89
N ALA A 129 5.83 10.21 -1.56
CA ALA A 129 5.69 9.05 -0.70
C ALA A 129 4.20 8.79 -0.47
N THR A 130 3.69 7.66 -0.98
CA THR A 130 2.26 7.32 -0.91
C THR A 130 2.04 5.83 -0.64
N GLY A 131 0.78 5.43 -0.39
CA GLY A 131 0.41 4.03 -0.17
C GLY A 131 -0.10 3.73 1.24
N CYS A 132 -0.26 4.75 2.09
CA CYS A 132 -0.96 4.61 3.37
C CYS A 132 -2.48 4.66 3.16
N SER A 133 -3.18 3.68 3.71
CA SER A 133 -4.63 3.64 3.88
C SER A 133 -4.94 2.96 5.21
N VAL A 134 -5.51 3.70 6.15
CA VAL A 134 -5.79 3.22 7.51
C VAL A 134 -7.21 2.69 7.68
N PHE A 135 -8.06 2.88 6.67
CA PHE A 135 -9.42 2.35 6.64
C PHE A 135 -9.61 1.31 5.53
N GLN A 136 -9.29 1.65 4.27
CA GLN A 136 -9.51 0.75 3.15
C GLN A 136 -8.67 -0.54 3.27
N HIS A 137 -7.39 -0.49 3.64
CA HIS A 137 -6.61 -1.72 3.78
C HIS A 137 -7.14 -2.67 4.88
N PRO A 138 -7.48 -2.20 6.10
CA PRO A 138 -8.22 -3.02 7.06
C PRO A 138 -9.50 -3.64 6.49
N THR A 139 -10.27 -2.92 5.68
CA THR A 139 -11.48 -3.49 5.05
C THR A 139 -11.15 -4.63 4.09
N LEU A 140 -10.01 -4.59 3.39
CA LEU A 140 -9.56 -5.68 2.53
C LEU A 140 -9.14 -6.90 3.34
N PHE A 141 -8.37 -6.70 4.40
CA PHE A 141 -7.84 -7.78 5.24
C PHE A 141 -8.93 -8.47 6.06
N ARG A 142 -9.84 -7.70 6.65
CA ARG A 142 -10.93 -8.22 7.49
C ARG A 142 -12.17 -8.63 6.69
N GLY A 143 -12.35 -8.04 5.52
CA GLY A 143 -13.58 -8.07 4.74
C GLY A 143 -14.46 -6.88 5.10
N ILE A 144 -14.87 -6.10 4.09
CA ILE A 144 -15.55 -4.81 4.28
C ILE A 144 -16.83 -4.95 5.10
N GLU A 145 -17.70 -5.92 4.79
CA GLU A 145 -18.96 -6.13 5.51
C GLU A 145 -18.72 -6.46 6.99
N ARG A 146 -17.71 -7.29 7.26
CA ARG A 146 -17.38 -7.72 8.63
C ARG A 146 -16.78 -6.59 9.44
N LEU A 147 -15.81 -5.87 8.89
CA LEU A 147 -15.21 -4.74 9.59
C LEU A 147 -16.25 -3.66 9.89
N LEU A 148 -17.09 -3.30 8.91
CA LEU A 148 -18.16 -2.32 9.10
C LEU A 148 -19.17 -2.75 10.18
N LEU A 149 -19.54 -4.04 10.22
CA LEU A 149 -20.40 -4.57 11.27
C LEU A 149 -19.72 -4.51 12.65
N GLU A 150 -18.44 -4.87 12.73
CA GLU A 150 -17.64 -4.86 13.95
C GLU A 150 -17.40 -3.45 14.49
N MET A 151 -17.22 -2.44 13.63
CA MET A 151 -17.17 -1.03 14.05
C MET A 151 -18.42 -0.60 14.84
N GLY A 152 -19.59 -1.19 14.55
CA GLY A 152 -20.83 -0.92 15.29
C GLY A 152 -21.08 -1.85 16.48
N THR A 153 -20.64 -3.10 16.41
CA THR A 153 -21.05 -4.18 17.34
C THR A 153 -19.95 -4.68 18.26
N LYS A 154 -18.69 -4.59 17.83
CA LYS A 154 -17.47 -5.05 18.52
C LYS A 154 -16.31 -4.09 18.19
N PRO A 155 -16.44 -2.80 18.53
CA PRO A 155 -15.52 -1.79 18.05
C PRO A 155 -14.06 -2.03 18.48
N GLU A 156 -13.84 -2.72 19.59
CA GLU A 156 -12.51 -3.11 20.07
C GLU A 156 -11.76 -4.02 19.09
N ILE A 157 -12.47 -4.83 18.29
CA ILE A 157 -11.86 -5.66 17.25
C ILE A 157 -11.47 -4.81 16.04
N ALA A 158 -12.35 -3.90 15.63
CA ALA A 158 -12.09 -3.00 14.51
C ALA A 158 -10.92 -2.05 14.82
N GLU A 159 -10.95 -1.42 16.01
CA GLU A 159 -9.86 -0.59 16.55
C GLU A 159 -8.55 -1.38 16.57
N PHE A 160 -8.52 -2.61 17.11
CA PHE A 160 -7.31 -3.42 17.12
C PHE A 160 -6.71 -3.64 15.72
N ILE A 161 -7.53 -3.96 14.71
CA ILE A 161 -7.05 -4.20 13.35
C ILE A 161 -6.54 -2.90 12.71
N MET A 162 -7.30 -1.82 12.84
CA MET A 162 -6.95 -0.50 12.30
C MET A 162 -5.68 0.05 12.96
N ASP A 163 -5.54 -0.08 14.28
CA ASP A 163 -4.35 0.31 15.03
C ASP A 163 -3.12 -0.47 14.55
N ARG A 164 -3.22 -1.79 14.35
CA ARG A 164 -2.09 -2.60 13.86
C ARG A 164 -1.60 -2.18 12.48
N VAL A 165 -2.52 -1.83 11.58
CA VAL A 165 -2.18 -1.33 10.25
C VAL A 165 -1.60 0.08 10.34
N THR A 166 -2.18 0.94 11.18
CA THR A 166 -1.74 2.33 11.39
C THR A 166 -0.35 2.40 12.03
N ASP A 167 -0.11 1.61 13.07
CA ASP A 167 1.18 1.50 13.77
C ASP A 167 2.30 1.07 12.81
N PHE A 168 2.01 0.12 11.92
CA PHE A 168 2.94 -0.27 10.87
C PHE A 168 3.26 0.92 9.96
N TYR A 169 2.24 1.61 9.43
CA TYR A 169 2.45 2.75 8.56
C TYR A 169 3.24 3.86 9.23
N TYR A 170 2.87 4.20 10.46
CA TYR A 170 3.56 5.19 11.26
C TYR A 170 5.05 4.85 11.36
N GLY A 171 5.38 3.64 11.84
CA GLY A 171 6.78 3.25 12.04
C GLY A 171 7.56 3.06 10.75
N TYR A 172 6.93 2.61 9.67
CA TYR A 172 7.56 2.47 8.35
C TYR A 172 7.89 3.85 7.77
N PHE A 173 6.92 4.76 7.73
CA PHE A 173 7.14 6.10 7.17
C PHE A 173 8.03 6.97 8.06
N GLU A 174 8.00 6.81 9.39
CA GLU A 174 8.96 7.45 10.29
C GLU A 174 10.41 7.11 9.90
N ARG A 175 10.70 5.83 9.61
CA ARG A 175 12.04 5.37 9.18
C ARG A 175 12.36 5.80 7.74
N VAL A 176 11.38 5.80 6.83
CA VAL A 176 11.54 6.37 5.48
C VAL A 176 11.93 7.84 5.54
N PHE A 177 11.21 8.66 6.34
CA PHE A 177 11.50 10.09 6.46
C PHE A 177 12.81 10.36 7.17
N ALA A 178 13.19 9.54 8.15
CA ALA A 178 14.51 9.64 8.77
C ALA A 178 15.65 9.42 7.76
N GLU A 179 15.47 8.53 6.78
CA GLU A 179 16.51 8.16 5.81
C GLU A 179 16.53 9.04 4.55
N VAL A 180 15.36 9.37 4.00
CA VAL A 180 15.21 10.09 2.71
C VAL A 180 14.18 11.22 2.76
N GLY A 181 13.82 11.73 3.94
CA GLY A 181 12.84 12.81 4.08
C GLY A 181 13.26 14.11 3.38
N ASP A 182 14.56 14.35 3.20
CA ASP A 182 15.13 15.46 2.41
C ASP A 182 14.90 15.32 0.90
N LEU A 183 14.58 14.12 0.42
CA LEU A 183 14.25 13.85 -0.98
C LEU A 183 12.74 13.80 -1.25
N ILE A 184 11.89 13.77 -0.22
CA ILE A 184 10.44 13.62 -0.37
C ILE A 184 9.76 14.99 -0.34
N ASP A 185 9.11 15.35 -1.45
CA ASP A 185 8.38 16.62 -1.59
C ASP A 185 6.91 16.51 -1.13
N ILE A 186 6.31 15.32 -1.30
CA ILE A 186 4.88 15.09 -1.06
C ILE A 186 4.70 13.82 -0.23
N PHE A 187 3.97 13.90 0.88
CA PHE A 187 3.43 12.72 1.55
C PHE A 187 1.92 12.67 1.38
N ARG A 188 1.39 11.53 0.91
CA ARG A 188 -0.04 11.35 0.68
C ARG A 188 -0.55 10.10 1.40
N ILE A 189 -1.51 10.33 2.28
CA ILE A 189 -2.40 9.31 2.83
C ILE A 189 -3.71 9.39 2.03
N ALA A 190 -4.25 8.23 1.64
CA ALA A 190 -5.50 8.17 0.90
C ALA A 190 -6.34 7.00 1.39
N ASP A 191 -7.61 7.25 1.65
CA ASP A 191 -8.57 6.23 2.07
C ASP A 191 -9.86 6.35 1.26
N ASP A 192 -10.36 5.21 0.78
CA ASP A 192 -11.60 5.13 0.02
C ASP A 192 -12.81 5.00 0.96
N ILE A 193 -13.23 6.13 1.52
CA ILE A 193 -14.40 6.23 2.43
C ILE A 193 -15.69 6.67 1.71
N GLY A 194 -15.61 7.00 0.42
CA GLY A 194 -16.74 7.47 -0.38
C GLY A 194 -17.61 6.33 -0.90
N ALA A 195 -18.92 6.51 -0.78
CA ALA A 195 -19.96 5.73 -1.46
C ALA A 195 -20.66 6.60 -2.52
N GLN A 196 -21.62 6.02 -3.24
CA GLN A 196 -22.27 6.66 -4.40
C GLN A 196 -22.80 8.08 -4.13
N ASN A 197 -23.42 8.30 -2.95
CA ASN A 197 -24.08 9.58 -2.60
C ASN A 197 -23.67 10.12 -1.22
N ASN A 198 -22.81 9.41 -0.49
CA ASN A 198 -22.43 9.70 0.90
C ASN A 198 -21.14 8.97 1.27
N LEU A 199 -20.77 8.94 2.55
CA LEU A 199 -19.67 8.12 3.07
C LEU A 199 -20.15 6.70 3.41
N PHE A 200 -19.22 5.74 3.41
CA PHE A 200 -19.46 4.37 3.92
C PHE A 200 -19.80 4.34 5.41
N ILE A 201 -19.24 5.27 6.17
CA ILE A 201 -19.42 5.39 7.61
C ILE A 201 -19.92 6.79 7.98
N SER A 202 -20.66 6.90 9.08
CA SER A 202 -21.12 8.21 9.56
C SER A 202 -19.92 9.09 9.99
N PRO A 203 -20.03 10.44 9.95
CA PRO A 203 -18.98 11.32 10.45
C PRO A 203 -18.53 11.00 11.88
N LYS A 204 -19.46 10.61 12.76
CA LYS A 204 -19.14 10.17 14.13
C LYS A 204 -18.27 8.91 14.19
N MET A 205 -18.45 7.99 13.23
CA MET A 205 -17.60 6.81 13.11
C MET A 205 -16.23 7.20 12.54
N LEU A 206 -16.19 8.09 11.54
CA LEU A 206 -14.94 8.63 11.00
C LEU A 206 -14.12 9.39 12.07
N ASP A 207 -14.77 10.09 12.99
CA ASP A 207 -14.07 10.77 14.09
C ASP A 207 -13.51 9.80 15.15
N ARG A 208 -14.04 8.58 15.20
CA ARG A 208 -13.69 7.57 16.23
C ARG A 208 -12.57 6.65 15.76
N PHE A 209 -12.68 6.16 14.55
CA PHE A 209 -11.83 5.14 13.94
C PHE A 209 -10.90 5.79 12.94
#